data_AF-A0A259N3A1-F1
#
_entry.id   AF-A0A259N3A1-F1
#
_cell.length_a   1.000
_cell.length_b   1.000
_cell.length_c   1.000
_cell.angle_alpha   90.00
_cell.angle_beta   90.00
_cell.angle_gamma   90.00
#
_symmetry.space_group_name_H-M   'P 1'
#
loop_
_entity.id
_entity.type
_entity.pdbx_description
1 polymer ?
#
loop_
_entity_poly.entity_id
_entity_poly.type
_entity_poly.pdbx_seq_one_letter_code
_entity_poly.pdbx_strand_id
1 'polypeptide(L)'
;ANQMAHYVFVLPNSRENESEADAIGLELAARAGYNPMGAITVWQKMIKATKGKSSPEFLSTHPSGETRIEQLTALMPAVEPLYKAAPKPPQSSPKKM
;
A
#
# COMPACT_ATOMS: atom_id res chain seq x y z
N ALA A 1 2.74 -31.32 11.12
CA ALA A 1 2.03 -30.25 11.85
C ALA A 1 1.44 -29.29 10.81
N ASN A 2 0.16 -28.96 10.96
CA ASN A 2 -0.74 -28.53 9.88
C ASN A 2 -0.41 -27.17 9.24
N GLN A 3 0.08 -27.17 8.00
CA GLN A 3 0.11 -25.97 7.14
C GLN A 3 -1.28 -25.32 7.00
N MET A 4 -2.34 -26.14 7.07
CA MET A 4 -3.73 -25.69 7.03
C MET A 4 -4.12 -24.77 8.19
N ALA A 5 -3.56 -24.96 9.39
CA ALA A 5 -3.85 -24.10 10.55
C ALA A 5 -3.20 -22.72 10.39
N HIS A 6 -2.00 -22.66 9.79
CA HIS A 6 -1.36 -21.39 9.45
C HIS A 6 -2.20 -20.60 8.45
N TYR A 7 -2.68 -21.23 7.37
CA TYR A 7 -3.52 -20.53 6.40
C TYR A 7 -4.86 -20.07 6.99
N VAL A 8 -5.54 -20.86 7.82
CA VAL A 8 -6.87 -20.51 8.33
C VAL A 8 -6.82 -19.50 9.48
N PHE A 9 -5.77 -19.46 10.30
CA PHE A 9 -5.67 -18.51 11.41
C PHE A 9 -4.80 -17.29 11.10
N VAL A 10 -3.76 -17.44 10.26
CA VAL A 10 -2.91 -16.31 9.86
C VAL A 10 -3.53 -15.53 8.70
N LEU A 11 -4.16 -16.16 7.70
CA LEU A 11 -4.71 -15.40 6.55
C LEU A 11 -5.85 -14.43 6.91
N PRO A 12 -6.93 -14.80 7.62
CA PRO A 12 -8.04 -13.87 7.84
C PRO A 12 -7.60 -12.67 8.67
N ASN A 13 -6.89 -12.90 9.79
CA ASN A 13 -6.35 -11.82 10.60
C ASN A 13 -5.28 -11.03 9.83
N SER A 14 -4.45 -11.66 8.98
CA SER A 14 -3.47 -10.90 8.18
C SER A 14 -4.14 -9.98 7.16
N ARG A 15 -5.21 -10.40 6.46
CA ARG A 15 -5.84 -9.56 5.42
C ARG A 15 -6.52 -8.32 5.99
N GLU A 16 -7.15 -8.45 7.15
CA GLU A 16 -7.69 -7.31 7.88
C GLU A 16 -6.58 -6.39 8.36
N ASN A 17 -5.51 -6.93 8.96
CA ASN A 17 -4.34 -6.15 9.38
C ASN A 17 -3.69 -5.39 8.21
N GLU A 18 -3.61 -6.00 7.04
CA GLU A 18 -3.09 -5.35 5.83
C GLU A 18 -3.98 -4.20 5.37
N SER A 19 -5.29 -4.41 5.37
CA SER A 19 -6.27 -3.38 4.97
C SER A 19 -6.25 -2.20 5.96
N GLU A 20 -6.13 -2.49 7.25
CA GLU A 20 -5.97 -1.48 8.30
C GLU A 20 -4.64 -0.73 8.16
N ALA A 21 -3.54 -1.45 7.91
CA ALA A 21 -2.22 -0.86 7.71
C ALA A 21 -2.20 0.06 6.48
N ASP A 22 -2.83 -0.34 5.37
CA ASP A 22 -2.98 0.49 4.18
C ASP A 22 -3.78 1.77 4.48
N ALA A 23 -4.89 1.67 5.21
CA ALA A 23 -5.71 2.81 5.58
C ALA A 23 -4.96 3.81 6.47
N ILE A 24 -4.36 3.33 7.56
CA ILE A 24 -3.59 4.16 8.50
C ILE A 24 -2.38 4.77 7.79
N GLY A 25 -1.63 3.96 7.04
CA GLY A 25 -0.44 4.43 6.32
C GLY A 25 -0.78 5.50 5.29
N LEU A 26 -1.88 5.33 4.55
CA LEU A 26 -2.34 6.30 3.55
C LEU A 26 -2.79 7.62 4.18
N GLU A 27 -3.53 7.56 5.29
CA GLU A 27 -3.92 8.75 6.05
C GLU A 27 -2.69 9.51 6.58
N LEU A 28 -1.74 8.80 7.20
CA LEU A 28 -0.51 9.38 7.72
C LEU A 28 0.30 10.05 6.60
N ALA A 29 0.44 9.38 5.45
CA ALA A 29 1.13 9.92 4.30
C ALA A 29 0.45 11.21 3.79
N ALA A 30 -0.87 11.20 3.67
CA ALA A 30 -1.64 12.37 3.25
C ALA A 30 -1.47 13.54 4.22
N ARG A 31 -1.59 13.30 5.54
CA ARG A 31 -1.37 14.33 6.58
C ARG A 31 0.06 14.87 6.61
N ALA A 32 1.04 14.06 6.21
CA ALA A 32 2.43 14.47 6.05
C ALA A 32 2.71 15.19 4.72
N GLY A 33 1.69 15.42 3.88
CA GLY A 33 1.80 16.13 2.62
C GLY A 33 2.36 15.29 1.47
N TYR A 34 2.41 13.96 1.59
CA TYR A 34 2.73 13.06 0.49
C TYR A 34 1.48 12.75 -0.34
N ASN A 35 1.65 12.67 -1.65
CA ASN A 35 0.54 12.38 -2.57
C ASN A 35 0.01 10.94 -2.34
N PRO A 36 -1.27 10.77 -1.91
CA PRO A 36 -1.84 9.45 -1.63
C PRO A 36 -1.89 8.53 -2.86
N MET A 37 -1.93 9.08 -4.08
CA MET A 37 -1.83 8.30 -5.33
C MET A 37 -0.49 7.55 -5.49
N GLY A 38 0.53 7.96 -4.72
CA GLY A 38 1.81 7.26 -4.65
C GLY A 38 1.67 5.80 -4.21
N ALA A 39 0.76 5.50 -3.28
CA ALA A 39 0.53 4.14 -2.79
C ALA A 39 0.04 3.20 -3.91
N ILE A 40 -0.95 3.64 -4.70
CA ILE A 40 -1.44 2.90 -5.87
C ILE A 40 -0.31 2.68 -6.89
N THR A 41 0.49 3.72 -7.13
CA THR A 41 1.62 3.65 -8.07
C THR A 41 2.66 2.61 -7.66
N VAL A 42 2.96 2.52 -6.35
CA VAL A 42 3.89 1.50 -5.82
C VAL A 42 3.36 0.10 -6.12
N TRP A 43 2.08 -0.16 -5.82
CA TRP A 43 1.45 -1.47 -6.07
C TRP A 43 1.42 -1.85 -7.55
N GLN A 44 1.07 -0.92 -8.43
CA GLN A 44 1.11 -1.13 -9.88
C GLN A 44 2.52 -1.49 -10.38
N LYS A 45 3.54 -0.76 -9.91
CA LYS A 45 4.94 -1.03 -10.26
C LYS A 45 5.40 -2.38 -9.74
N MET A 46 5.00 -2.75 -8.53
CA MET A 46 5.33 -4.02 -7.92
C MET A 46 4.70 -5.17 -8.71
N ILE A 47 3.40 -5.16 -8.98
CA ILE A 47 2.72 -6.18 -9.81
C ILE A 47 3.39 -6.32 -11.18
N LYS A 48 3.75 -5.20 -11.81
CA LYS A 48 4.45 -5.22 -13.11
C LYS A 48 5.84 -5.85 -12.99
N ALA A 49 6.58 -5.57 -11.94
CA ALA A 49 7.93 -6.09 -11.73
C ALA A 49 7.96 -7.60 -11.43
N THR A 50 6.86 -8.15 -10.92
CA THR A 50 6.77 -9.53 -10.43
C THR A 50 6.06 -10.47 -11.41
N LYS A 51 5.44 -9.93 -12.46
CA LYS A 51 4.83 -10.69 -13.54
C LYS A 51 5.84 -11.67 -14.18
N GLY A 52 5.61 -12.97 -14.02
CA GLY A 52 6.43 -14.04 -14.62
C GLY A 52 7.74 -14.35 -13.88
N LYS A 53 7.95 -13.81 -12.67
CA LYS A 53 9.08 -14.12 -11.79
C LYS A 53 8.55 -14.68 -10.46
N SER A 54 9.41 -15.30 -9.66
CA SER A 54 9.08 -15.62 -8.28
C SER A 54 8.62 -14.33 -7.56
N SER A 55 7.50 -14.41 -6.85
CA SER A 55 7.00 -13.29 -6.05
C SER A 55 8.11 -12.79 -5.12
N PRO A 56 8.38 -11.47 -5.05
CA PRO A 56 9.30 -10.89 -4.08
C PRO A 56 8.86 -11.26 -2.67
N GLU A 57 9.84 -11.35 -1.76
CA GLU A 57 9.61 -11.65 -0.33
C GLU A 57 8.49 -10.79 0.27
N PHE A 58 8.41 -9.51 -0.11
CA PHE A 58 7.36 -8.60 0.32
C PHE A 58 5.94 -9.06 -0.09
N LEU A 59 5.74 -9.60 -1.29
CA LEU A 59 4.45 -10.14 -1.73
C LEU A 59 4.13 -11.48 -1.06
N SER A 60 5.14 -12.19 -0.54
CA SER A 60 4.98 -13.42 0.22
C SER A 60 4.46 -13.17 1.63
N THR A 61 4.87 -12.07 2.27
CA THR A 61 4.40 -11.68 3.62
C THR A 61 3.19 -10.75 3.61
N HIS A 62 2.96 -10.01 2.52
CA HIS A 62 1.85 -9.07 2.35
C HIS A 62 0.97 -9.42 1.12
N PRO A 63 0.15 -10.48 1.19
CA PRO A 63 -0.56 -11.04 0.03
C PRO A 63 -1.87 -10.30 -0.30
N SER A 64 -1.84 -9.30 -1.17
CA SER A 64 -3.00 -8.87 -1.98
C SER A 64 -2.60 -7.79 -2.99
N GLY A 65 -2.28 -8.17 -4.23
CA GLY A 65 -1.91 -7.18 -5.25
C GLY A 65 -3.12 -6.45 -5.83
N GLU A 66 -4.06 -7.19 -6.41
CA GLU A 66 -5.15 -6.59 -7.21
C GLU A 66 -6.27 -6.00 -6.34
N THR A 67 -6.73 -6.73 -5.32
CA THR A 67 -7.75 -6.24 -4.37
C THR A 67 -7.30 -5.01 -3.60
N ARG A 68 -5.99 -4.84 -3.39
CA ARG A 68 -5.42 -3.72 -2.64
C ARG A 68 -5.42 -2.41 -3.43
N ILE A 69 -5.26 -2.46 -4.75
CA ILE A 69 -5.43 -1.28 -5.60
C ILE A 69 -6.87 -0.76 -5.49
N GLU A 70 -7.86 -1.65 -5.47
CA GLU A 70 -9.26 -1.30 -5.30
C GLU A 70 -9.52 -0.67 -3.93
N GLN A 71 -9.05 -1.29 -2.85
CA GLN A 71 -9.16 -0.77 -1.48
C GLN A 71 -8.51 0.60 -1.32
N LEU A 72 -7.28 0.77 -1.81
CA LEU A 72 -6.59 2.07 -1.80
C LEU A 72 -7.37 3.12 -2.60
N THR A 73 -7.91 2.76 -3.75
CA THR A 73 -8.72 3.67 -4.57
C THR A 73 -9.99 4.10 -3.83
N ALA A 74 -10.64 3.18 -3.12
CA ALA A 74 -11.82 3.47 -2.32
C ALA A 74 -11.54 4.43 -1.14
N LEU A 75 -10.31 4.47 -0.63
CA LEU A 75 -9.90 5.39 0.44
C LEU A 75 -9.59 6.81 -0.05
N MET A 76 -9.38 7.02 -1.36
CA MET A 76 -9.00 8.32 -1.92
C MET A 76 -9.92 9.48 -1.50
N PRO A 77 -11.26 9.35 -1.53
CA PRO A 77 -12.15 10.43 -1.09
C PRO A 77 -11.95 10.87 0.36
N ALA A 78 -11.52 9.95 1.24
CA ALA A 78 -11.26 10.25 2.64
C ALA A 78 -9.92 10.96 2.87
N VAL A 79 -8.87 10.58 2.13
CA VAL A 79 -7.51 11.08 2.35
C VAL A 79 -7.14 12.29 1.48
N GLU A 80 -7.81 12.50 0.35
CA GLU A 80 -7.55 13.64 -0.53
C GLU A 80 -7.69 15.00 0.16
N PRO A 81 -8.73 15.25 0.98
CA PRO A 81 -8.85 16.51 1.72
C PRO A 81 -7.70 16.70 2.72
N LEU A 82 -7.25 15.62 3.38
CA LEU A 82 -6.13 15.65 4.33
C LEU A 82 -4.83 16.04 3.62
N TYR A 83 -4.57 15.46 2.44
CA TYR A 83 -3.43 15.82 1.60
C TYR A 83 -3.49 17.27 1.13
N LYS A 84 -4.66 17.76 0.70
CA LYS A 84 -4.84 19.15 0.25
C LYS A 84 -4.61 20.16 1.38
N ALA A 85 -4.93 19.79 2.62
CA ALA A 85 -4.75 20.64 3.80
C ALA A 85 -3.33 20.57 4.39
N ALA A 86 -2.54 19.55 4.07
CA ALA A 86 -1.23 19.33 4.66
C ALA A 86 -0.16 20.30 4.12
N PRO A 87 0.80 20.73 4.96
CA PRO A 87 2.00 21.40 4.49
C PRO A 87 2.79 20.44 3.61
N LYS A 88 3.12 20.87 2.38
CA LYS A 88 3.87 20.02 1.45
C LYS A 88 5.29 19.82 1.98
N PRO A 89 5.82 18.59 1.95
CA PRO A 89 7.21 18.35 2.34
C PRO A 89 8.15 19.14 1.42
N PRO A 90 9.34 19.52 1.91
CA PRO A 90 10.34 20.20 1.10
C PRO A 90 10.64 19.34 -0.15
N GLN A 91 10.42 19.90 -1.33
CA GLN A 91 10.71 19.20 -2.57
C GLN A 91 12.21 18.99 -2.68
N SER A 92 12.66 17.73 -2.78
CA SER A 92 14.04 17.47 -3.18
C SER A 92 14.23 18.00 -4.60
N SER A 93 15.07 19.02 -4.75
CA SER A 93 15.44 19.51 -6.07
C SER A 93 16.03 18.35 -6.88
N PRO A 94 15.66 18.19 -8.16
CA PRO A 94 16.26 17.14 -8.97
C PRO A 94 17.77 17.35 -9.00
N LYS A 95 18.51 16.34 -8.52
CA LYS A 95 19.97 16.32 -8.65
C LYS A 95 20.23 16.28 -10.15
N LYS A 96 20.75 17.37 -10.73
CA LYS A 96 21.23 17.37 -12.11
C LYS A 96 22.25 16.23 -12.21
N MET A 97 21.92 15.20 -12.99
CA MET A 97 22.86 14.18 -13.44
C MET A 97 23.75 14.77 -14.53
#